data_AF-X1G6V3-F1
#
_entry.id   AF-X1G6V3-F1
#
_cell.length_a   1.000
_cell.length_b   1.000
_cell.length_c   1.000
_cell.angle_alpha   90.00
_cell.angle_beta   90.00
_cell.angle_gamma   90.00
#
_symmetry.space_group_name_H-M   'P 1'
#
loop_
_entity.id
_entity.type
_entity.pdbx_description
1 polymer ?
#
loop_
_entity_poly.entity_id
_entity_poly.type
_entity_poly.pdbx_seq_one_letter_code
_entity_poly.pdbx_strand_id
1 'polypeptide(L)'
;QQIMGFFLETAANEKEHAKRLFKFLKGGEVEIKAAFPAGVIGDSKENLKAAAAGENHEHTKMYPEFAEVAEKEGFQEIAYVFRAIAVAETKLRKELVPILMN
;
A
#
# COMPACT_ATOMS: atom_id res chain seq x y z
N GLN A 1 -1.82 21.24 -10.06
CA GLN A 1 -1.07 20.36 -10.99
C GLN A 1 -0.21 19.34 -10.26
N GLN A 2 0.54 19.72 -9.22
CA GLN A 2 1.37 18.80 -8.41
C GLN A 2 0.60 17.66 -7.71
N ILE A 3 -0.54 17.95 -7.05
CA ILE A 3 -1.34 16.94 -6.32
C ILE A 3 -1.88 15.84 -7.25
N MET A 4 -2.37 16.23 -8.43
CA MET A 4 -2.86 15.26 -9.43
C MET A 4 -1.74 14.36 -9.93
N GLY A 5 -0.57 14.92 -10.23
CA GLY A 5 0.60 14.14 -10.65
C GLY A 5 1.01 13.11 -9.60
N PHE A 6 1.01 13.52 -8.33
CA PHE A 6 1.27 12.63 -7.20
C PHE A 6 0.28 11.46 -7.15
N PHE A 7 -1.04 11.73 -7.17
CA PHE A 7 -2.03 10.64 -7.16
C PHE A 7 -1.89 9.67 -8.33
N LEU A 8 -1.56 10.18 -9.54
CA LEU A 8 -1.36 9.34 -10.71
C LEU A 8 -0.10 8.47 -10.61
N GLU A 9 0.99 9.01 -10.07
CA GLU A 9 2.23 8.27 -9.83
C GLU A 9 2.05 7.19 -8.76
N THR A 10 1.44 7.54 -7.62
CA THR A 10 1.10 6.58 -6.57
C THR A 10 0.21 5.46 -7.11
N ALA A 11 -0.85 5.79 -7.86
CA ALA A 11 -1.70 4.77 -8.47
C ALA A 11 -0.95 3.83 -9.44
N ALA A 12 0.06 4.35 -10.15
CA ALA A 12 0.91 3.54 -11.01
C ALA A 12 1.83 2.62 -10.21
N ASN A 13 2.37 3.07 -9.08
CA ASN A 13 3.17 2.27 -8.17
C ASN A 13 2.34 1.13 -7.56
N GLU A 14 1.14 1.45 -7.04
CA GLU A 14 0.25 0.44 -6.44
C GLU A 14 -0.19 -0.64 -7.44
N LYS A 15 -0.37 -0.27 -8.71
CA LYS A 15 -0.61 -1.25 -9.76
C LYS A 15 0.56 -2.24 -9.90
N GLU A 16 1.81 -1.77 -9.82
CA GLU A 16 2.98 -2.66 -9.91
C GLU A 16 3.16 -3.49 -8.63
N HIS A 17 2.84 -2.95 -7.45
CA HIS A 17 2.74 -3.73 -6.20
C HIS A 17 1.75 -4.88 -6.35
N ALA A 18 0.51 -4.57 -6.73
CA ALA A 18 -0.55 -5.56 -6.93
C ALA A 18 -0.18 -6.63 -7.96
N LYS A 19 0.40 -6.22 -9.09
CA LYS A 19 0.88 -7.13 -10.14
C LYS A 19 2.00 -8.04 -9.65
N ARG A 20 2.93 -7.54 -8.84
CA ARG A 20 4.02 -8.35 -8.25
C ARG A 20 3.47 -9.40 -7.29
N LEU A 21 2.48 -9.04 -6.48
CA LEU A 21 1.81 -9.94 -5.54
C LEU A 21 0.96 -10.98 -6.28
N PHE A 22 0.19 -10.57 -7.28
CA PHE A 22 -0.68 -11.46 -8.05
C PHE A 22 0.09 -12.61 -8.72
N LYS A 23 1.32 -12.36 -9.18
CA LYS A 23 2.19 -13.37 -9.79
C LYS A 23 2.62 -14.49 -8.85
N PHE A 24 2.49 -14.34 -7.53
CA PHE A 24 2.75 -15.42 -6.59
C PHE A 24 1.64 -16.45 -6.52
N LEU A 25 0.39 -16.05 -6.83
CA LEU A 25 -0.77 -16.94 -6.78
C LEU A 25 -0.68 -18.04 -7.85
N LYS A 26 -1.24 -19.21 -7.54
CA LYS A 26 -1.20 -20.40 -8.40
C LYS A 26 -2.54 -20.73 -9.08
N GLY A 27 -3.51 -19.82 -8.99
CA GLY A 27 -4.86 -19.99 -9.52
C GLY A 27 -5.85 -20.57 -8.50
N GLY A 28 -7.10 -20.72 -8.93
CA GLY A 28 -8.22 -21.13 -8.07
C GLY A 28 -8.96 -19.95 -7.42
N GLU A 29 -10.04 -20.26 -6.70
CA GLU A 29 -10.82 -19.29 -5.91
C GLU A 29 -10.39 -19.37 -4.44
N VAL A 30 -10.27 -18.20 -3.80
CA VAL A 30 -9.94 -18.08 -2.37
C VAL A 30 -10.87 -17.05 -1.76
N GLU A 31 -11.50 -17.41 -0.65
CA GLU A 31 -12.27 -16.47 0.16
C GLU A 31 -11.36 -15.72 1.13
N ILE A 32 -11.52 -14.40 1.23
CA ILE A 32 -10.80 -13.55 2.19
C ILE A 32 -11.79 -12.75 3.04
N LYS A 33 -11.39 -12.46 4.28
CA LYS A 33 -12.12 -11.55 5.17
C LYS A 33 -11.22 -10.38 5.54
N ALA A 34 -11.54 -9.20 5.04
CA ALA A 34 -10.81 -7.96 5.30
C ALA A 34 -11.78 -6.77 5.36
N ALA A 35 -11.35 -5.69 6.04
CA ALA A 35 -12.06 -4.42 6.06
C ALA A 35 -11.38 -3.45 5.09
N PHE A 36 -12.18 -2.65 4.38
CA PHE A 36 -11.71 -1.67 3.40
C PHE A 36 -12.42 -0.33 3.60
N PRO A 37 -11.80 0.80 3.19
CA PRO A 37 -12.49 2.08 3.15
C PRO A 37 -13.73 2.02 2.24
N ALA A 38 -14.91 2.26 2.81
CA ALA A 38 -16.17 2.33 2.08
C ALA A 38 -16.43 3.76 1.54
N GLY A 39 -15.46 4.30 0.78
CA GLY A 39 -15.46 5.71 0.39
C GLY A 39 -15.10 6.66 1.53
N VAL A 40 -15.19 7.99 1.36
CA VAL A 40 -15.77 8.76 0.22
C VAL A 40 -14.69 9.52 -0.56
N ILE A 41 -15.06 10.04 -1.74
CA ILE A 41 -14.26 11.06 -2.43
C ILE A 41 -14.60 12.41 -1.80
N GLY A 42 -13.67 12.95 -1.02
CA GLY A 42 -13.77 14.27 -0.41
C GLY A 42 -13.06 15.34 -1.23
N ASP A 43 -12.77 16.48 -0.59
CA ASP A 43 -11.89 17.47 -1.17
C ASP A 43 -10.43 16.97 -1.24
N SER A 44 -9.55 17.70 -1.95
CA SER A 44 -8.15 17.30 -2.11
C SER A 44 -7.41 17.09 -0.79
N LYS A 45 -7.72 17.88 0.25
CA LYS A 45 -7.05 17.79 1.56
C LYS A 45 -7.54 16.58 2.34
N GLU A 46 -8.83 16.29 2.30
CA GLU A 46 -9.43 15.09 2.87
C GLU A 46 -8.86 13.83 2.20
N ASN A 47 -8.77 13.82 0.87
CA ASN A 47 -8.23 12.70 0.10
C ASN A 47 -6.75 12.44 0.40
N LEU A 48 -5.93 13.50 0.50
CA LEU A 48 -4.50 13.36 0.86
C LEU A 48 -4.32 12.82 2.29
N LYS A 49 -5.17 13.24 3.24
CA LYS A 49 -5.16 12.69 4.61
C LYS A 49 -5.56 11.22 4.64
N ALA A 50 -6.60 10.86 3.88
CA ALA A 50 -7.07 9.49 3.78
C ALA A 50 -5.98 8.58 3.17
N ALA A 51 -5.34 9.04 2.08
CA ALA A 51 -4.20 8.35 1.48
C ALA A 51 -3.06 8.17 2.48
N ALA A 52 -2.61 9.23 3.15
CA ALA A 52 -1.53 9.15 4.13
C ALA A 52 -1.84 8.21 5.31
N ALA A 53 -3.11 8.10 5.72
CA ALA A 53 -3.53 7.17 6.75
C ALA A 53 -3.50 5.70 6.28
N GLY A 54 -3.91 5.44 5.03
CA GLY A 54 -3.80 4.13 4.38
C GLY A 54 -2.35 3.68 4.27
N GLU A 55 -1.51 4.49 3.65
CA GLU A 55 -0.05 4.28 3.52
C GLU A 55 0.59 3.98 4.88
N ASN A 56 0.22 4.74 5.93
CA ASN A 56 0.70 4.51 7.28
C ASN A 56 0.29 3.12 7.80
N HIS A 57 -0.97 2.71 7.61
CA HIS A 57 -1.42 1.39 8.04
C HIS A 57 -0.66 0.27 7.33
N GLU A 58 -0.44 0.43 6.02
CA GLU A 58 0.22 -0.57 5.18
C GLU A 58 1.68 -0.76 5.58
N HIS A 59 2.42 0.34 5.73
CA HIS A 59 3.85 0.29 6.02
C HIS A 59 4.19 -0.02 7.49
N THR A 60 3.30 0.30 8.44
CA THR A 60 3.56 0.07 9.88
C THR A 60 2.96 -1.21 10.42
N LYS A 61 1.92 -1.75 9.78
CA LYS A 61 1.19 -2.92 10.28
C LYS A 61 1.03 -4.00 9.22
N MET A 62 0.25 -3.73 8.17
CA MET A 62 -0.21 -4.76 7.24
C MET A 62 0.95 -5.53 6.58
N TYR A 63 1.84 -4.84 5.87
CA TYR A 63 2.95 -5.50 5.18
C TYR A 63 4.00 -6.10 6.13
N PRO A 64 4.40 -5.44 7.24
CA PRO A 64 5.23 -6.09 8.25
C PRO A 64 4.64 -7.38 8.81
N GLU A 65 3.36 -7.39 9.19
CA GLU A 65 2.67 -8.57 9.73
C GLU A 65 2.61 -9.70 8.67
N PHE A 66 2.29 -9.36 7.41
CA PHE A 66 2.30 -10.34 6.32
C PHE A 66 3.69 -10.92 6.06
N ALA A 67 4.74 -10.09 6.13
CA ALA A 67 6.11 -10.56 5.97
C ALA A 67 6.52 -11.53 7.08
N GLU A 68 6.13 -11.26 8.33
CA GLU A 68 6.40 -12.17 9.45
C GLU A 68 5.70 -13.52 9.29
N VAL A 69 4.44 -13.52 8.86
CA VAL A 69 3.70 -14.77 8.58
C VAL A 69 4.36 -15.53 7.44
N ALA A 70 4.66 -14.86 6.33
CA ALA A 70 5.33 -15.49 5.19
C ALA A 70 6.69 -16.09 5.58
N GLU A 71 7.47 -15.43 6.43
CA GLU A 71 8.75 -15.95 6.92
C GLU A 71 8.56 -17.18 7.82
N LYS A 72 7.60 -17.15 8.74
CA LYS A 72 7.26 -18.29 9.62
C LYS A 72 6.79 -19.51 8.83
N GLU A 73 6.12 -19.30 7.71
CA GLU A 73 5.66 -20.35 6.79
C GLU A 73 6.73 -20.80 5.78
N GLY A 74 7.92 -20.17 5.78
CA GLY A 74 9.04 -20.54 4.91
C GLY A 74 9.05 -19.84 3.55
N PHE A 75 8.15 -18.90 3.28
CA PHE A 75 8.07 -18.13 2.05
C PHE A 75 8.99 -16.89 2.07
N GLN A 76 10.30 -17.13 2.11
CA GLN A 76 11.33 -16.08 2.25
C GLN A 76 11.25 -15.00 1.16
N GLU A 77 11.01 -15.38 -0.10
CA GLU A 77 10.89 -14.42 -1.20
C GLU A 77 9.65 -13.52 -1.04
N ILE A 78 8.52 -14.09 -0.60
CA ILE A 78 7.28 -13.35 -0.38
C ILE A 78 7.45 -12.39 0.80
N ALA A 79 8.08 -12.84 1.89
CA ALA A 79 8.41 -12.00 3.04
C ALA A 79 9.29 -10.80 2.64
N TYR A 80 10.31 -11.03 1.80
CA TYR A 80 11.15 -9.97 1.27
C TYR A 80 10.34 -8.97 0.44
N VAL A 81 9.46 -9.44 -0.44
CA VAL A 81 8.62 -8.57 -1.27
C VAL A 81 7.67 -7.72 -0.42
N PHE A 82 7.02 -8.29 0.59
CA PHE A 82 6.17 -7.51 1.50
C PHE A 82 6.97 -6.41 2.22
N ARG A 83 8.18 -6.71 2.70
CA ARG A 83 9.06 -5.70 3.32
C ARG A 83 9.50 -4.62 2.33
N ALA A 84 9.80 -5.00 1.10
CA ALA A 84 10.19 -4.04 0.06
C ALA A 84 9.05 -3.08 -0.28
N ILE A 85 7.81 -3.59 -0.36
CA ILE A 85 6.61 -2.76 -0.57
C ILE A 85 6.41 -1.81 0.62
N ALA A 86 6.51 -2.28 1.87
CA ALA A 86 6.42 -1.40 3.05
C ALA A 86 7.43 -0.24 3.03
N VAL A 87 8.63 -0.45 2.48
CA VAL A 87 9.63 0.63 2.31
C VAL A 87 9.18 1.64 1.25
N ALA A 88 8.54 1.19 0.16
CA ALA A 88 7.97 2.08 -0.86
C ALA A 88 6.84 2.96 -0.27
N GLU A 89 5.93 2.38 0.51
CA GLU A 89 4.81 3.12 1.14
C GLU A 89 5.31 4.14 2.16
N THR A 90 6.37 3.82 2.89
CA THR A 90 7.03 4.77 3.80
C THR A 90 7.55 6.00 3.05
N LYS A 91 8.06 5.82 1.82
CA LYS A 91 8.53 6.92 0.99
C LYS A 91 7.36 7.77 0.48
N LEU A 92 6.31 7.14 -0.04
CA LEU A 92 5.09 7.82 -0.50
C LEU A 92 4.46 8.67 0.61
N ARG A 93 4.36 8.12 1.82
CA ARG A 93 3.88 8.86 3.00
C ARG A 93 4.73 10.11 3.31
N LYS A 94 6.06 10.00 3.24
CA LYS A 94 6.96 11.13 3.51
C LYS A 94 6.77 12.27 2.51
N GLU A 95 6.42 11.94 1.26
CA GLU A 95 6.15 12.92 0.21
C GLU A 95 4.76 13.58 0.35
N LEU A 96 3.79 12.87 0.94
CA LEU A 96 2.46 13.42 1.26
C LEU A 96 2.49 14.50 2.35
N VAL A 97 3.34 14.35 3.37
CA VAL A 97 3.36 15.26 4.54
C VAL A 97 3.64 16.72 4.15
N PRO A 98 4.65 17.05 3.34
CA PRO A 98 4.89 18.42 2.87
C PRO A 98 3.71 18.99 2.05
N ILE A 99 3.04 18.16 1.25
CA ILE A 99 1.88 18.58 0.43
C ILE A 99 0.70 18.94 1.34
N LEU A 100 0.53 18.25 2.47
CA LEU A 100 -0.52 18.52 3.46
C LEU A 100 -0.28 19.79 4.30
N MET A 101 0.98 20.24 4.39
CA MET A 101 1.39 21.38 5.22
C MET A 101 1.36 22.73 4.47
N ASN A 102 1.23 22.70 3.14
CA ASN A 102 1.07 23.88 2.28
C ASN A 102 -0.40 24.11 1.92
#